data_AF-A0A257P0J7-F1
#
_entry.id   AF-A0A257P0J7-F1
#
_cell.length_a   1.000
_cell.length_b   1.000
_cell.length_c   1.000
_cell.angle_alpha   90.00
_cell.angle_beta   90.00
_cell.angle_gamma   90.00
#
_symmetry.space_group_name_H-M   'P 1'
#
loop_
_entity.id
_entity.type
_entity.pdbx_description
1 polymer ?
#
loop_
_entity_poly.entity_id
_entity_poly.type
_entity_poly.pdbx_seq_one_letter_code
_entity_poly.pdbx_strand_id
1 'polypeptide(L)'
;MERLRPDAKAEFKYFGASPGFAISPDATFLRAAQTALAAEFGKPAALIGCGASIPVVEAFKTYLGLDTLLAGFGLDDDRIHSPNEKFELACFHRGTRAHARLLAAFAGKSSG
;
A
#
# COMPACT_ATOMS: atom_id res chain seq x y z
N MET A 1 17.07 27.04 14.90
CA MET A 1 16.87 27.94 16.06
C MET A 1 17.47 29.33 15.85
N GLU A 2 18.56 29.46 15.07
CA GLU A 2 19.24 30.73 14.77
C GLU A 2 18.39 31.78 13.99
N ARG A 3 17.22 31.38 13.46
CA ARG A 3 16.27 32.26 12.75
C ARG A 3 15.00 32.59 13.53
N LEU A 4 14.89 32.17 14.80
CA LEU A 4 13.74 32.56 15.62
C LEU A 4 13.88 34.01 16.08
N ARG A 5 12.79 34.76 16.02
CA ARG A 5 12.72 36.09 16.64
C ARG A 5 12.92 35.99 18.15
N PRO A 6 13.42 37.04 18.82
CA PRO A 6 13.72 37.02 20.26
C PRO A 6 12.50 36.72 21.16
N ASP A 7 11.30 37.01 20.68
CA ASP A 7 10.02 36.85 21.39
C ASP A 7 9.31 35.51 21.09
N ALA A 8 9.85 34.68 20.21
CA ALA A 8 9.24 33.43 19.80
C ALA A 8 9.94 32.21 20.43
N LYS A 9 9.15 31.21 20.82
CA LYS A 9 9.63 29.88 21.24
C LYS A 9 9.11 28.82 20.27
N ALA A 10 9.97 27.86 19.93
CA ALA A 10 9.58 26.68 19.17
C ALA A 10 10.03 25.43 19.93
N GLU A 11 9.17 24.42 19.94
CA GLU A 11 9.45 23.10 20.49
C GLU A 11 9.11 22.07 19.40
N PHE A 12 9.98 21.09 19.22
CA PHE A 12 9.73 19.95 18.33
C PHE A 12 9.35 18.76 19.20
N LYS A 13 8.14 18.23 18.99
CA LYS A 13 7.67 16.99 19.61
C LYS A 13 7.62 15.91 18.54
N TYR A 14 8.26 14.79 18.83
CA TYR A 14 8.32 13.64 17.93
C TYR A 14 7.41 12.54 18.45
N PHE A 15 6.48 12.10 17.62
CA PHE A 15 5.46 11.11 17.98
C PHE A 15 5.69 9.74 17.33
N GLY A 16 6.68 9.63 16.43
CA GLY A 16 7.03 8.40 15.74
C GLY A 16 7.43 8.62 14.28
N ALA A 17 8.17 7.68 13.73
CA ALA A 17 8.41 7.53 12.30
C ALA A 17 8.59 6.06 11.99
N SER A 18 8.35 5.70 10.73
CA SER A 18 8.59 4.37 10.20
C SER A 18 9.43 4.53 8.92
N PRO A 19 10.43 3.67 8.67
CA PRO A 19 11.21 3.74 7.46
C PRO A 19 10.39 3.32 6.24
N GLY A 20 10.89 3.66 5.05
CA GLY A 20 10.32 3.16 3.81
C GLY A 20 10.40 1.64 3.71
N PHE A 21 9.45 1.05 3.01
CA PHE A 21 9.37 -0.39 2.78
C PHE A 21 9.35 -0.69 1.26
N ALA A 22 9.98 -1.79 0.86
CA ALA A 22 9.93 -2.31 -0.49
C ALA A 22 9.93 -3.85 -0.47
N ILE A 23 9.28 -4.45 -1.47
CA ILE A 23 9.28 -5.89 -1.71
C ILE A 23 10.23 -6.18 -2.86
N SER A 24 10.93 -7.32 -2.82
CA SER A 24 11.69 -7.79 -3.98
C SER A 24 10.77 -7.95 -5.21
N PRO A 25 11.15 -7.43 -6.39
CA PRO A 25 10.37 -7.63 -7.62
C PRO A 25 10.30 -9.11 -8.03
N ASP A 26 11.19 -9.95 -7.51
CA ASP A 26 11.23 -11.39 -7.78
C ASP A 26 10.34 -12.22 -6.83
N ALA A 27 9.65 -11.58 -5.88
CA ALA A 27 8.84 -12.29 -4.90
C ALA A 27 7.75 -13.15 -5.57
N THR A 28 7.70 -14.43 -5.22
CA THR A 28 6.81 -15.42 -5.86
C THR A 28 5.33 -15.11 -5.65
N PHE A 29 4.97 -14.47 -4.53
CA PHE A 29 3.59 -14.02 -4.29
C PHE A 29 3.22 -12.81 -5.16
N LEU A 30 4.18 -11.96 -5.53
CA LEU A 30 3.94 -10.79 -6.38
C LEU A 30 3.52 -11.21 -7.78
N ARG A 31 4.19 -12.22 -8.35
CA ARG A 31 3.81 -12.78 -9.67
C ARG A 31 2.39 -13.36 -9.65
N ALA A 32 2.01 -14.06 -8.58
CA ALA A 32 0.64 -14.58 -8.43
C ALA A 32 -0.39 -13.44 -8.34
N ALA A 33 -0.07 -12.39 -7.59
CA ALA A 33 -0.92 -11.21 -7.49
C ALA A 33 -1.08 -10.51 -8.84
N GLN A 34 -0.01 -10.30 -9.60
CA GLN A 34 -0.07 -9.68 -10.92
C GLN A 34 -0.96 -10.46 -11.88
N THR A 35 -0.86 -11.80 -11.90
CA THR A 35 -1.74 -12.65 -12.72
C THR A 35 -3.20 -12.54 -12.29
N ALA A 36 -3.47 -12.62 -10.98
CA ALA A 36 -4.83 -12.53 -10.44
C ALA A 36 -5.48 -11.16 -10.73
N LEU A 37 -4.71 -10.08 -10.61
CA LEU A 37 -5.15 -8.73 -10.92
C LEU A 37 -5.31 -8.54 -12.42
N ALA A 38 -4.40 -9.05 -13.27
CA ALA A 38 -4.58 -8.97 -14.72
C ALA A 38 -5.87 -9.63 -15.19
N ALA A 39 -6.28 -10.74 -14.57
CA ALA A 39 -7.54 -11.41 -14.86
C ALA A 39 -8.79 -10.58 -14.49
N GLU A 40 -8.74 -9.74 -13.44
CA GLU A 40 -9.83 -8.82 -13.11
C GLU A 40 -9.79 -7.56 -13.98
N PHE A 41 -8.58 -7.03 -14.22
CA PHE A 41 -8.37 -5.71 -14.76
C PHE A 41 -8.24 -5.68 -16.29
N GLY A 42 -7.98 -6.81 -16.95
CA GLY A 42 -7.78 -6.95 -18.39
C GLY A 42 -6.44 -6.41 -18.89
N LYS A 43 -5.55 -6.00 -17.97
CA LYS A 43 -4.23 -5.45 -18.27
C LYS A 43 -3.25 -5.77 -17.13
N PRO A 44 -1.93 -5.78 -17.39
CA PRO A 44 -0.93 -6.01 -16.35
C PRO A 44 -1.06 -5.02 -15.19
N ALA A 45 -0.97 -5.53 -13.96
CA ALA A 45 -0.91 -4.68 -12.78
C ALA A 45 0.44 -3.96 -12.70
N ALA A 46 0.40 -2.64 -12.50
CA ALA A 46 1.60 -1.83 -12.36
C ALA A 46 2.27 -2.07 -11.00
N LEU A 47 3.59 -2.18 -11.00
CA LEU A 47 4.40 -2.13 -9.77
C LEU A 47 4.85 -0.69 -9.56
N ILE A 48 4.41 -0.07 -8.47
CA ILE A 48 4.63 1.35 -8.21
C ILE A 48 5.18 1.59 -6.81
N GLY A 49 5.94 2.67 -6.65
CA GLY A 49 6.20 3.29 -5.34
C GLY A 49 5.14 4.33 -5.02
N CYS A 50 4.90 4.59 -3.74
CA CYS A 50 3.96 5.59 -3.26
C CYS A 50 4.57 6.39 -2.09
N GLY A 51 4.23 7.68 -1.99
CA GLY A 51 4.65 8.55 -0.88
C GLY A 51 3.78 8.43 0.38
N ALA A 52 2.73 7.61 0.35
CA ALA A 52 1.91 7.33 1.53
C ALA A 52 2.69 6.53 2.58
N SER A 53 2.28 6.63 3.84
CA SER A 53 2.89 5.89 4.94
C SER A 53 1.88 4.96 5.60
N ILE A 54 2.23 3.67 5.67
CA ILE A 54 1.47 2.64 6.38
C ILE A 54 2.43 1.92 7.34
N PRO A 55 2.68 2.46 8.55
CA PRO A 55 3.76 2.02 9.44
C PRO A 55 3.71 0.52 9.82
N VAL A 56 2.53 -0.08 9.87
CA VAL A 56 2.38 -1.50 10.24
C VAL A 56 3.03 -2.46 9.24
N VAL A 57 3.19 -2.04 7.98
CA VAL A 57 3.84 -2.87 6.94
C VAL A 57 5.30 -3.14 7.28
N GLU A 58 6.00 -2.12 7.73
CA GLU A 58 7.38 -2.26 8.18
C GLU A 58 7.46 -3.08 9.47
N ALA A 59 6.53 -2.87 10.40
CA ALA A 59 6.44 -3.68 11.62
C ALA A 59 6.26 -5.18 11.32
N PHE A 60 5.44 -5.56 10.33
CA PHE A 60 5.32 -6.97 9.92
C PHE A 60 6.65 -7.55 9.43
N LYS A 61 7.43 -6.78 8.68
CA LYS A 61 8.75 -7.23 8.23
C LYS A 61 9.72 -7.37 9.39
N THR A 62 9.79 -6.38 10.26
CA THR A 62 10.75 -6.32 11.37
C THR A 62 10.45 -7.36 12.45
N TYR A 63 9.19 -7.53 12.84
CA TYR A 63 8.83 -8.39 13.96
C TYR A 63 8.42 -9.81 13.55
N LEU A 64 7.88 -10.00 12.35
CA LEU A 64 7.39 -11.30 11.88
C LEU A 64 8.20 -11.87 10.70
N GLY A 65 9.11 -11.09 10.11
CA GLY A 65 9.85 -11.49 8.92
C GLY A 65 8.99 -11.54 7.64
N LEU A 66 7.73 -11.08 7.70
CA LEU A 66 6.76 -11.23 6.63
C LEU A 66 6.84 -10.07 5.64
N ASP A 67 6.88 -10.39 4.34
CA ASP A 67 6.65 -9.41 3.28
C ASP A 67 5.14 -9.14 3.15
N THR A 68 4.78 -7.89 2.88
CA THR A 68 3.38 -7.46 2.78
C THR A 68 3.08 -6.91 1.40
N LEU A 69 2.13 -7.51 0.69
CA LEU A 69 1.59 -6.97 -0.56
C LEU A 69 0.64 -5.81 -0.26
N LEU A 70 0.93 -4.64 -0.81
CA LEU A 70 -0.02 -3.52 -0.88
C LEU A 70 -0.70 -3.51 -2.24
N ALA A 71 -2.03 -3.59 -2.26
CA ALA A 71 -2.84 -3.53 -3.47
C ALA A 71 -3.86 -2.40 -3.34
N GLY A 72 -3.71 -1.35 -4.15
CA GLY A 72 -4.62 -0.21 -4.20
C GLY A 72 -5.63 -0.34 -5.34
N PHE A 73 -6.89 0.03 -5.07
CA PHE A 73 -7.96 0.07 -6.08
C PHE A 73 -8.55 1.47 -6.27
N GLY A 74 -8.04 2.45 -5.52
CA GLY A 74 -8.41 3.85 -5.67
C GLY A 74 -7.78 4.49 -6.90
N LEU A 75 -8.30 5.66 -7.24
CA LEU A 75 -7.80 6.51 -8.31
C LEU A 75 -7.10 7.74 -7.71
N ASP A 76 -6.22 8.36 -8.50
CA ASP A 76 -5.46 9.54 -8.07
C ASP A 76 -6.37 10.74 -7.72
N ASP A 77 -7.61 10.75 -8.22
CA ASP A 77 -8.62 11.77 -7.97
C ASP A 77 -9.56 11.47 -6.78
N ASP A 78 -9.31 10.39 -6.02
CA ASP A 78 -10.13 10.02 -4.87
C ASP A 78 -9.99 10.99 -3.69
N ARG A 79 -8.96 11.85 -3.67
CA ARG A 79 -8.79 12.96 -2.70
C ARG A 79 -8.81 12.52 -1.23
N ILE A 80 -8.11 11.43 -0.93
CA ILE A 80 -7.97 10.92 0.45
C ILE A 80 -7.53 12.06 1.38
N HIS A 81 -8.27 12.26 2.48
CA HIS A 81 -8.07 13.34 3.46
C HIS A 81 -8.34 14.77 2.95
N SER A 82 -9.11 14.92 1.87
CA SER A 82 -9.46 16.22 1.29
C SER A 82 -10.95 16.35 0.98
N PRO A 83 -11.50 17.57 0.83
CA PRO A 83 -12.89 17.76 0.47
C PRO A 83 -13.27 17.10 -0.87
N ASN A 84 -14.47 16.54 -0.91
CA ASN A 84 -14.98 15.71 -2.01
C ASN A 84 -14.15 14.43 -2.21
N GLU A 85 -13.65 13.86 -1.11
CA GLU A 85 -13.16 12.48 -1.10
C GLU A 85 -14.24 11.55 -1.65
N LYS A 86 -13.87 10.68 -2.59
CA LYS A 86 -14.80 9.75 -3.25
C LYS A 86 -14.11 8.44 -3.56
N PHE A 87 -14.92 7.45 -3.87
CA PHE A 87 -14.45 6.16 -4.34
C PHE A 87 -15.45 5.62 -5.37
N GLU A 88 -14.95 5.26 -6.55
CA GLU A 88 -15.80 4.82 -7.65
C GLU A 88 -16.47 3.47 -7.34
N LEU A 89 -17.77 3.34 -7.63
CA LEU A 89 -18.47 2.05 -7.48
C LEU A 89 -17.84 0.95 -8.34
N ALA A 90 -17.31 1.32 -9.51
CA ALA A 90 -16.54 0.40 -10.34
C ALA A 90 -15.27 -0.10 -9.61
N CYS A 91 -14.53 0.79 -8.94
CA CYS A 91 -13.37 0.42 -8.13
C CYS A 91 -13.77 -0.45 -6.94
N PHE A 92 -14.89 -0.17 -6.29
CA PHE A 92 -15.44 -1.01 -5.21
C PHE A 92 -15.73 -2.43 -5.68
N HIS A 93 -16.55 -2.60 -6.72
CA HIS A 93 -16.91 -3.92 -7.22
C HIS A 93 -15.74 -4.71 -7.80
N ARG A 94 -14.84 -4.04 -8.52
CA ARG A 94 -13.63 -4.68 -9.04
C ARG A 94 -12.65 -5.01 -7.93
N GLY A 95 -12.48 -4.14 -6.95
CA GLY A 95 -11.66 -4.38 -5.76
C GLY A 95 -12.14 -5.61 -4.97
N THR A 96 -13.45 -5.77 -4.78
CA THR A 96 -14.00 -6.99 -4.16
C THR A 96 -13.64 -8.26 -4.92
N ARG A 97 -13.83 -8.28 -6.25
CA ARG A 97 -13.47 -9.44 -7.08
C ARG A 97 -11.97 -9.67 -7.14
N ALA A 98 -11.18 -8.60 -7.22
CA ALA A 98 -9.72 -8.66 -7.16
C ALA A 98 -9.26 -9.32 -5.87
N HIS A 99 -9.83 -8.95 -4.72
CA HIS A 99 -9.49 -9.56 -3.44
C HIS A 99 -9.82 -11.06 -3.40
N ALA A 100 -11.00 -11.46 -3.89
CA ALA A 100 -11.36 -12.88 -4.00
C ALA A 100 -10.38 -13.66 -4.90
N ARG A 101 -9.95 -13.06 -6.02
CA ARG A 101 -8.95 -13.66 -6.92
C ARG A 101 -7.57 -13.76 -6.28
N LEU A 102 -7.14 -12.75 -5.51
CA LEU A 102 -5.89 -12.79 -4.76
C LEU A 102 -5.90 -13.93 -3.75
N LEU A 103 -6.96 -14.06 -2.95
CA LEU A 103 -7.11 -15.15 -2.00
C LEU A 103 -7.05 -16.52 -2.70
N ALA A 104 -7.77 -16.70 -3.81
CA ALA A 104 -7.73 -17.93 -4.59
C ALA A 104 -6.32 -18.22 -5.15
N ALA A 105 -5.63 -17.21 -5.67
CA ALA A 105 -4.28 -17.33 -6.19
C ALA A 105 -3.24 -17.70 -5.13
N PHE A 106 -3.45 -17.25 -3.88
CA PHE A 106 -2.59 -17.60 -2.76
C PHE A 106 -2.94 -18.95 -2.15
N ALA A 107 -4.23 -19.32 -2.10
CA ALA A 107 -4.68 -20.63 -1.63
C ALA A 107 -4.21 -21.79 -2.52
N GLY A 108 -4.12 -21.56 -3.84
CA GLY A 108 -3.61 -22.55 -4.80
C GLY A 108 -2.10 -22.79 -4.73
N LYS A 109 -1.37 -22.05 -3.88
CA LYS A 109 0.05 -22.25 -3.60
C LYS A 109 0.24 -22.91 -2.23
N SER A 110 -0.25 -24.13 -2.07
CA SER A 110 0.35 -25.06 -1.11
C SER A 110 1.55 -25.71 -1.79
N SER A 111 2.76 -25.31 -1.42
CA SER A 111 3.95 -26.09 -1.71
C SER A 111 4.83 -26.12 -0.47
N GLY A 112 4.93 -27.32 0.10
CA GLY A 112 6.14 -27.93 0.68
C GLY A 112 6.88 -27.17 1.77
#